data_AF-A0A967D9L8-F1
#
_entry.id   AF-A0A967D9L8-F1
#
_cell.length_a   1.000
_cell.length_b   1.000
_cell.length_c   1.000
_cell.angle_alpha   90.00
_cell.angle_beta   90.00
_cell.angle_gamma   90.00
#
_symmetry.space_group_name_H-M   'P 1'
#
loop_
_entity.id
_entity.type
_entity.pdbx_description
1 polymer ?
#
loop_
_entity_poly.entity_id
_entity_poly.type
_entity_poly.pdbx_seq_one_letter_code
_entity_poly.pdbx_strand_id
1 'polypeptide(L)'
;MIEAFNIPIVELDGFEADDVIGTLSKQAEQAGYEVYMVTPDKDYGQLVSDKIKIYKPAYGGNDAEVLGPEEVCARWNITDVSQVIDMLGMMGDAVDNIPGIPGVGEKTAAKFLQEYGSLENTLAN
;
A
#
# COMPACT_ATOMS: atom_id res chain seq x y z
N MET A 1 -25.51 -11.96 2.91
CA MET A 1 -24.62 -12.89 3.63
C MET A 1 -23.81 -12.15 4.70
N ILE A 2 -23.07 -11.09 4.35
CA ILE A 2 -22.29 -10.28 5.32
C ILE A 2 -23.17 -9.69 6.43
N GLU A 3 -24.32 -9.11 6.08
CA GLU A 3 -25.29 -8.58 7.05
C GLU A 3 -25.77 -9.63 8.07
N ALA A 4 -25.89 -10.90 7.67
CA ALA A 4 -26.31 -11.98 8.55
C ALA A 4 -25.26 -12.34 9.62
N PHE A 5 -23.99 -11.98 9.39
CA PHE A 5 -22.90 -12.12 10.35
C PHE A 5 -22.77 -10.90 11.27
N ASN A 6 -23.64 -9.89 11.15
CA ASN A 6 -23.56 -8.62 11.88
C ASN A 6 -22.20 -7.90 11.70
N ILE A 7 -21.61 -8.04 10.52
CA ILE A 7 -20.40 -7.29 10.15
C ILE A 7 -20.85 -5.96 9.53
N PRO A 8 -20.46 -4.80 10.09
CA PRO A 8 -20.79 -3.51 9.51
C PRO A 8 -20.24 -3.36 8.09
N ILE A 9 -21.08 -2.87 7.18
CA ILE A 9 -20.67 -2.48 5.83
C ILE A 9 -20.55 -0.95 5.84
N VAL A 10 -19.37 -0.46 5.46
CA VAL A 10 -19.10 0.97 5.33
C VAL A 10 -18.72 1.21 3.88
N GLU A 11 -19.50 2.05 3.21
CA GLU A 11 -19.29 2.45 1.82
C GLU A 11 -19.67 3.92 1.66
N LEU A 12 -19.06 4.58 0.68
CA LEU A 12 -19.34 5.96 0.36
C LEU A 12 -19.34 6.11 -1.16
N ASP A 13 -20.45 6.63 -1.70
CA ASP A 13 -20.59 6.84 -3.14
C ASP A 13 -19.51 7.80 -3.66
N GLY A 14 -18.91 7.44 -4.80
CA GLY A 14 -17.82 8.20 -5.42
C GLY A 14 -16.43 7.97 -4.82
N PHE A 15 -16.27 7.01 -3.89
CA PHE A 15 -14.98 6.62 -3.32
C PHE A 15 -14.75 5.12 -3.52
N GLU A 16 -13.47 4.75 -3.67
CA GLU A 16 -13.08 3.35 -3.77
C GLU A 16 -12.95 2.72 -2.36
N ALA A 17 -12.88 1.39 -2.32
CA ALA A 17 -12.84 0.68 -1.03
C ALA A 17 -11.55 0.98 -0.25
N ASP A 18 -10.45 1.23 -0.94
CA ASP A 18 -9.17 1.62 -0.39
C ASP A 18 -9.19 3.02 0.23
N ASP A 19 -9.92 3.99 -0.35
CA ASP A 19 -10.15 5.29 0.27
C ASP A 19 -10.83 5.16 1.64
N VAL A 20 -11.89 4.32 1.69
CA VAL A 20 -12.67 4.07 2.91
C VAL A 20 -11.80 3.33 3.94
N ILE A 21 -11.12 2.27 3.52
CA ILE A 21 -10.27 1.47 4.42
C ILE A 21 -9.09 2.29 4.91
N GLY A 22 -8.42 3.06 4.06
CA GLY A 22 -7.31 3.93 4.45
C GLY A 22 -7.73 4.97 5.47
N THR A 23 -8.88 5.62 5.24
CA THR A 23 -9.46 6.60 6.18
C THR A 23 -9.76 5.97 7.53
N LEU A 24 -10.47 4.83 7.55
CA LEU A 24 -10.83 4.15 8.79
C LEU A 24 -9.60 3.60 9.52
N SER A 25 -8.60 3.11 8.79
CA SER A 25 -7.36 2.57 9.36
C SER A 25 -6.58 3.65 10.10
N LYS A 26 -6.42 4.84 9.51
CA LYS A 26 -5.76 5.97 10.17
C LYS A 26 -6.54 6.50 11.37
N GLN A 27 -7.87 6.55 11.28
CA GLN A 27 -8.71 6.94 12.43
C GLN A 27 -8.61 5.94 13.57
N ALA A 28 -8.64 4.63 13.28
CA ALA A 28 -8.52 3.58 14.27
C ALA A 28 -7.14 3.55 14.94
N GLU A 29 -6.06 3.74 14.16
CA GLU A 29 -4.70 3.90 14.68
C GLU A 29 -4.63 5.05 15.70
N GLN A 30 -5.18 6.22 15.35
CA GLN A 30 -5.23 7.40 16.23
C GLN A 30 -6.05 7.16 17.50
N ALA A 31 -7.12 6.36 17.40
CA ALA A 31 -7.92 5.92 18.54
C ALA A 31 -7.22 4.82 19.37
N GLY A 32 -6.02 4.38 18.96
CA GLY A 32 -5.17 3.48 19.73
C GLY A 32 -5.23 2.01 19.32
N TYR A 33 -6.04 1.65 18.31
CA TYR A 33 -6.24 0.29 17.87
C TYR A 33 -5.08 -0.23 17.01
N GLU A 34 -4.88 -1.56 17.03
CA GLU A 34 -4.15 -2.28 15.99
C GLU A 34 -5.10 -2.62 14.85
N VAL A 35 -4.66 -2.40 13.62
CA VAL A 35 -5.47 -2.53 12.40
C VAL A 35 -4.83 -3.54 11.47
N TYR A 36 -5.66 -4.47 10.98
CA TYR A 36 -5.29 -5.43 9.94
C TYR A 36 -6.18 -5.22 8.72
N MET A 37 -5.59 -4.72 7.63
CA MET A 37 -6.27 -4.53 6.35
C MET A 37 -6.17 -5.84 5.56
N VAL A 38 -7.30 -6.54 5.39
CA VAL A 38 -7.32 -7.86 4.72
C VAL A 38 -7.42 -7.66 3.20
N THR A 39 -6.28 -7.65 2.51
CA THR A 39 -6.23 -7.43 1.06
C THR A 39 -4.93 -7.98 0.44
N PRO A 40 -4.95 -8.50 -0.80
CA PRO A 40 -3.73 -8.78 -1.57
C PRO A 40 -3.17 -7.55 -2.29
N ASP A 41 -3.90 -6.44 -2.26
CA ASP A 41 -3.57 -5.20 -2.96
C ASP A 41 -2.30 -4.57 -2.39
N LYS A 42 -1.36 -4.26 -3.28
CA LYS A 42 -0.05 -3.73 -2.94
C LYS A 42 -0.10 -2.23 -2.61
N ASP A 43 -1.13 -1.52 -3.07
CA ASP A 43 -1.23 -0.07 -2.94
C ASP A 43 -1.46 0.35 -1.50
N TYR A 44 -2.08 -0.53 -0.71
CA TYR A 44 -2.24 -0.42 0.73
C TYR A 44 -0.89 -0.39 1.47
N GLY A 45 0.21 -0.75 0.79
CA GLY A 45 1.56 -0.65 1.33
C GLY A 45 1.87 0.77 1.79
N GLN A 46 1.29 1.80 1.17
CA GLN A 46 1.48 3.20 1.58
C GLN A 46 0.86 3.54 2.95
N LEU A 47 -0.06 2.72 3.45
CA LEU A 47 -0.82 2.98 4.68
C LEU A 47 -0.19 2.35 5.93
N VAL A 48 0.75 1.40 5.77
CA VAL A 48 1.28 0.62 6.89
C VAL A 48 2.04 1.48 7.89
N SER A 49 2.01 1.05 9.14
CA SER A 49 2.68 1.68 10.28
C SER A 49 2.92 0.63 11.36
N ASP A 50 3.46 1.03 12.51
CA ASP A 50 3.58 0.14 13.67
C ASP A 50 2.23 -0.48 14.11
N LYS A 51 1.12 0.23 13.85
CA LYS A 51 -0.24 -0.19 14.22
C LYS A 51 -1.11 -0.65 13.06
N ILE A 52 -0.73 -0.36 11.81
CA ILE A 52 -1.51 -0.71 10.62
C ILE A 52 -0.71 -1.71 9.79
N LYS A 53 -1.26 -2.90 9.61
CA LYS A 53 -0.63 -4.00 8.86
C LYS A 53 -1.53 -4.46 7.73
N ILE A 54 -0.94 -4.88 6.62
CA ILE A 54 -1.66 -5.65 5.60
C ILE A 54 -1.70 -7.11 6.05
N TYR A 55 -2.87 -7.72 6.04
CA TYR A 55 -3.05 -9.16 6.14
C TYR A 55 -3.39 -9.69 4.76
N LYS A 56 -2.41 -10.29 4.08
CA LYS A 56 -2.61 -10.87 2.76
C LYS A 56 -3.08 -12.31 2.93
N PRO A 57 -4.32 -12.65 2.51
CA PRO A 57 -4.85 -14.00 2.68
C PRO A 57 -4.01 -15.05 1.95
N ALA A 58 -3.98 -16.25 2.53
CA ALA A 58 -3.40 -17.42 1.89
C ALA A 58 -3.97 -17.63 0.49
N TYR A 59 -3.08 -17.83 -0.50
CA TYR A 59 -3.46 -18.13 -1.88
C TYR A 59 -2.67 -19.33 -2.40
N GLY A 60 -3.37 -20.29 -3.03
CA GLY A 60 -2.73 -21.41 -3.72
C GLY A 60 -1.96 -22.39 -2.82
N GLY A 61 -2.31 -22.49 -1.53
CA GLY A 61 -1.64 -23.37 -0.56
C GLY A 61 -0.45 -22.75 0.18
N ASN A 62 -0.17 -21.47 -0.07
CA ASN A 62 0.77 -20.69 0.74
C ASN A 62 0.13 -20.21 2.04
N ASP A 63 0.96 -19.89 3.04
CA ASP A 63 0.51 -19.25 4.27
C ASP A 63 0.07 -17.80 4.03
N ALA A 64 -0.75 -17.28 4.94
CA ALA A 64 -1.09 -15.86 4.96
C ALA A 64 0.15 -15.03 5.36
N GLU A 65 0.28 -13.85 4.78
CA GLU A 65 1.39 -12.93 5.05
C GLU A 65 0.88 -11.72 5.84
N VAL A 66 1.65 -11.27 6.83
CA VAL A 66 1.40 -10.01 7.53
C VAL A 66 2.53 -9.06 7.17
N LEU A 67 2.19 -7.91 6.58
CA LEU A 67 3.15 -6.92 6.12
C LEU A 67 3.00 -5.63 6.94
N GLY A 68 4.06 -5.25 7.65
CA GLY A 68 4.24 -3.95 8.26
C GLY A 68 5.27 -3.11 7.49
N PRO A 69 5.77 -2.02 8.11
CA PRO A 69 6.73 -1.12 7.46
C PRO A 69 7.99 -1.82 6.95
N GLU A 70 8.59 -2.69 7.75
CA GLU A 70 9.83 -3.38 7.39
C GLU A 70 9.62 -4.32 6.19
N GLU A 71 8.55 -5.10 6.18
CA GLU A 71 8.25 -6.03 5.10
C GLU A 71 7.91 -5.30 3.80
N VAL A 72 7.16 -4.19 3.89
CA VAL A 72 6.84 -3.35 2.72
C VAL A 72 8.09 -2.70 2.14
N CYS A 73 8.93 -2.10 2.99
CA CYS A 73 10.19 -1.50 2.56
C CYS A 73 11.12 -2.53 1.91
N ALA A 74 11.26 -3.71 2.52
CA ALA A 74 12.08 -4.80 1.98
C ALA A 74 11.55 -5.31 0.63
N ARG A 75 10.23 -5.43 0.48
CA ARG A 75 9.60 -5.90 -0.76
C ARG A 75 9.88 -4.99 -1.94
N TRP A 76 9.86 -3.68 -1.71
CA TRP A 76 10.08 -2.67 -2.75
C TRP A 76 11.52 -2.18 -2.84
N ASN A 77 12.40 -2.68 -1.96
CA ASN A 77 13.79 -2.22 -1.84
C ASN A 77 13.86 -0.69 -1.65
N ILE A 78 13.00 -0.15 -0.78
CA ILE A 78 12.94 1.27 -0.39
C ILE A 78 13.27 1.41 1.10
N THR A 79 13.53 2.65 1.54
CA THR A 79 13.96 2.94 2.91
C THR A 79 12.83 3.44 3.81
N ASP A 80 11.79 4.03 3.23
CA ASP A 80 10.63 4.57 3.94
C ASP A 80 9.32 4.18 3.24
N VAL A 81 8.28 3.91 4.03
CA VAL A 81 6.95 3.53 3.55
C VAL A 81 6.33 4.62 2.68
N SER A 82 6.63 5.90 2.95
CA SER A 82 6.14 7.02 2.12
C SER A 82 6.61 6.92 0.67
N GLN A 83 7.71 6.22 0.42
CA GLN A 83 8.26 6.03 -0.92
C GLN A 83 7.44 5.01 -1.75
N VAL A 84 6.46 4.31 -1.18
CA VAL A 84 5.54 3.45 -1.94
C VAL A 84 4.75 4.28 -2.96
N ILE A 85 4.34 5.49 -2.59
CA ILE A 85 3.60 6.40 -3.49
C ILE A 85 4.47 6.79 -4.67
N ASP A 86 5.71 7.18 -4.40
CA ASP A 86 6.68 7.52 -5.44
C ASP A 86 7.02 6.32 -6.33
N MET A 87 7.19 5.14 -5.72
CA MET A 87 7.43 3.89 -6.44
C MET A 87 6.32 3.65 -7.48
N LEU A 88 5.06 3.66 -7.04
CA LEU A 88 3.90 3.45 -7.91
C LEU A 88 3.75 4.56 -8.95
N GLY A 89 3.97 5.82 -8.57
CA GLY A 89 3.96 6.94 -9.51
C GLY A 89 5.04 6.84 -10.60
N MET A 90 6.20 6.29 -10.26
CA MET A 90 7.32 6.09 -11.19
C MET A 90 7.13 4.88 -12.10
N MET A 91 6.80 3.72 -11.54
CA MET A 91 6.71 2.47 -12.31
C MET A 91 5.36 2.27 -12.98
N GLY A 92 4.34 2.98 -12.51
CA GLY A 92 2.95 2.79 -12.92
C GLY A 92 2.29 1.55 -12.31
N ASP A 93 1.03 1.35 -12.68
CA ASP A 93 0.26 0.16 -12.38
C ASP A 93 -0.47 -0.35 -13.61
N ALA A 94 -0.05 -1.50 -14.13
CA ALA A 94 -0.70 -2.11 -15.28
C ALA A 94 -2.11 -2.63 -14.97
N VAL A 95 -2.40 -2.99 -13.72
CA VAL A 95 -3.73 -3.49 -13.30
C VAL A 95 -4.74 -2.34 -13.34
N ASP A 96 -4.33 -1.16 -12.88
CA ASP A 96 -5.18 0.04 -12.82
C ASP A 96 -5.02 0.96 -14.04
N ASN A 97 -4.31 0.49 -15.07
CA ASN A 97 -4.03 1.23 -16.31
C ASN A 97 -3.28 2.57 -16.09
N ILE A 98 -2.44 2.64 -15.07
CA ILE A 98 -1.53 3.75 -14.79
C ILE A 98 -0.20 3.49 -15.51
N PRO A 99 0.18 4.29 -16.53
CA PRO A 99 1.32 3.96 -17.40
C PRO A 99 2.71 4.14 -16.77
N GLY A 100 2.83 4.95 -15.71
CA GLY A 100 4.12 5.31 -15.12
C GLY A 100 5.03 6.12 -16.06
N ILE A 101 6.31 6.20 -15.70
CA ILE A 101 7.33 6.90 -16.49
C ILE A 101 7.92 5.94 -17.53
N PRO A 102 7.93 6.27 -18.84
CA PRO A 102 8.48 5.40 -19.87
C PRO A 102 9.93 4.96 -19.59
N GLY A 103 10.16 3.65 -19.52
CA GLY A 103 11.47 3.06 -19.26
C GLY A 103 11.86 2.96 -17.78
N VAL A 104 11.00 3.41 -16.86
CA VAL A 104 11.18 3.26 -15.42
C VAL A 104 10.28 2.13 -14.93
N GLY A 105 10.87 0.96 -14.69
CA GLY A 105 10.20 -0.14 -13.97
C GLY A 105 10.61 -0.16 -12.50
N GLU A 106 10.05 -1.10 -11.74
CA GLU A 106 10.29 -1.31 -10.30
C GLU A 106 11.76 -1.16 -9.88
N LYS A 107 12.67 -1.88 -10.54
CA LYS A 107 14.11 -1.84 -10.21
C LYS A 107 14.74 -0.46 -10.41
N THR A 108 14.32 0.24 -11.45
CA THR A 108 14.84 1.58 -11.77
C THR A 108 14.28 2.60 -10.79
N ALA A 109 12.97 2.52 -10.48
CA ALA A 109 12.32 3.34 -9.47
C ALA A 109 12.96 3.13 -8.09
N ALA A 110 13.13 1.88 -7.65
CA ALA A 110 13.80 1.55 -6.39
C ALA A 110 15.20 2.19 -6.29
N LYS A 111 16.01 2.07 -7.36
CA LYS A 111 17.34 2.67 -7.41
C LYS A 111 17.28 4.18 -7.23
N PHE A 112 16.40 4.86 -7.95
CA PHE A 112 16.26 6.32 -7.84
C PHE A 112 15.76 6.75 -6.46
N LEU A 113 14.84 6.01 -5.87
CA LEU A 113 14.33 6.31 -4.53
C LEU A 113 15.38 6.05 -3.44
N GLN A 114 16.26 5.07 -3.62
CA GLN A 114 17.42 4.91 -2.73
C GLN A 114 18.44 6.05 -2.88
N GLU A 115 18.63 6.55 -4.09
CA GLU A 115 19.64 7.57 -4.39
C GLU A 115 19.17 9.00 -4.05
N TYR A 116 17.92 9.31 -4.36
CA TYR A 116 17.36 10.65 -4.30
C TYR A 116 16.26 10.81 -3.24
N GLY A 117 15.76 9.72 -2.65
CA GLY A 117 14.78 9.76 -1.57
C GLY A 117 13.33 9.97 -2.00
N SER A 118 13.07 10.77 -3.03
CA SER A 118 11.70 10.98 -3.56
C SER A 118 11.65 11.15 -5.06
N LEU A 119 10.44 11.10 -5.61
CA LEU A 119 10.17 11.42 -7.01
C LEU A 119 10.58 12.87 -7.35
N GLU A 120 10.24 13.85 -6.51
CA GLU A 120 10.59 15.26 -6.74
C GLU A 120 12.09 15.47 -6.82
N ASN A 121 12.85 14.84 -5.92
CA ASN A 121 14.31 14.92 -5.93
C ASN A 121 14.89 14.23 -7.17
N THR A 122 14.28 13.13 -7.62
CA THR A 122 14.70 12.44 -8.85
C THR A 122 14.51 13.34 -10.08
N LEU A 123 13.41 14.09 -10.17
CA LEU A 123 13.12 15.00 -11.28
C LEU A 123 13.96 16.28 -11.27
N ALA A 124 14.49 16.67 -10.10
CA ALA A 124 15.29 17.87 -9.95
C ALA A 124 16.78 17.71 -10.36
N ASN A 125 17.21 16.49 -10.71
CA ASN A 125 18.59 16.14 -11.09
C ASN A 125 18.66 15.62 -12.53
#